data_AF-A0A524B5W8-F1
#
_entry.id   AF-A0A524B5W8-F1
#
_cell.length_a   1.000
_cell.length_b   1.000
_cell.length_c   1.000
_cell.angle_alpha   90.00
_cell.angle_beta   90.00
_cell.angle_gamma   90.00
#
_symmetry.space_group_name_H-M   'P 1'
#
loop_
_entity.id
_entity.type
_entity.pdbx_description
1 polymer ?
#
loop_
_entity_poly.entity_id
_entity_poly.type
_entity_poly.pdbx_seq_one_letter_code
_entity_poly.pdbx_strand_id
1 'polypeptide(L)' 'MALAGEAGELVAELQWLTPGEASPDTLTLEKREALVMEMADVQIYLLRLADVLGVDVAEAVRKKLAINETRF' A
#
# COMPACT_ATOMS: atom_id res chain seq x y z
N MET A 1 -6.55 -2.98 -14.37
CA MET A 1 -5.69 -1.78 -14.26
C MET A 1 -4.45 -2.17 -13.47
N ALA A 2 -3.26 -1.70 -13.85
CA ALA A 2 -1.99 -2.11 -13.22
C ALA A 2 -2.01 -1.97 -11.68
N LEU A 3 -2.49 -0.82 -11.17
CA LEU A 3 -2.65 -0.60 -9.72
C LEU A 3 -3.41 -1.72 -8.99
N ALA A 4 -4.46 -2.27 -9.60
CA ALA A 4 -5.25 -3.35 -8.99
C ALA A 4 -4.51 -4.70 -9.03
N GLY A 5 -3.62 -4.89 -10.02
CA GLY A 5 -2.73 -6.05 -10.10
C GLY A 5 -1.72 -6.01 -8.96
N GLU A 6 -0.94 -4.94 -8.85
CA GLU A 6 0.09 -4.80 -7.80
C GLU A 6 -0.50 -4.86 -6.38
N ALA A 7 -1.69 -4.27 -6.19
CA ALA A 7 -2.38 -4.38 -4.90
C ALA A 7 -2.76 -5.84 -4.59
N GLY A 8 -3.07 -6.63 -5.61
CA GLY A 8 -3.31 -8.06 -5.50
C GLY A 8 -2.04 -8.84 -5.16
N GLU A 9 -0.91 -8.52 -5.81
CA GLU A 9 0.40 -9.12 -5.55
C GLU A 9 0.88 -8.82 -4.12
N LEU A 10 0.76 -7.57 -3.66
CA LEU A 10 1.01 -7.18 -2.27
C LEU A 10 0.19 -7.98 -1.27
N VAL A 11 -1.10 -8.19 -1.54
CA VAL A 11 -1.97 -8.97 -0.64
C VAL A 11 -1.63 -10.47 -0.72
N ALA A 12 -1.23 -10.98 -1.88
CA ALA A 12 -0.81 -12.37 -2.06
C ALA A 12 0.43 -12.71 -1.23
N GLU A 13 1.34 -11.74 -1.01
CA GLU A 13 2.47 -11.90 -0.11
C GLU A 13 2.04 -12.17 1.35
N LEU A 14 0.87 -11.67 1.78
CA LEU A 14 0.34 -11.78 3.14
C LEU A 14 -0.72 -12.87 3.33
N GLN A 15 -1.25 -13.45 2.25
CA GLN A 15 -2.51 -14.21 2.25
C GLN A 15 -2.58 -15.41 3.23
N TRP A 16 -1.43 -16.00 3.59
CA TRP A 16 -1.34 -17.17 4.46
C TRP A 16 -0.72 -16.85 5.83
N LEU A 17 -0.43 -15.58 6.10
CA LEU A 17 0.21 -15.14 7.34
C LEU A 17 -0.84 -14.65 8.34
N THR A 18 -0.69 -15.07 9.59
CA THR A 18 -1.34 -14.42 10.72
C THR A 18 -0.69 -13.05 10.99
N PRO A 19 -1.37 -12.13 11.72
CA PRO A 19 -0.79 -10.84 12.08
C PRO A 19 0.55 -10.94 12.84
N GLY A 20 0.73 -12.00 13.64
CA GLY A 20 2.00 -12.25 14.33
C GLY A 20 3.12 -12.67 13.38
N GLU A 21 2.81 -13.47 12.36
CA GLU A 21 3.79 -13.93 11.35
C GLU A 21 4.15 -12.85 10.33
N ALA A 22 3.23 -11.89 10.09
CA ALA A 22 3.47 -10.72 9.25
C ALA A 22 4.30 -9.63 9.95
N SER A 23 4.78 -9.85 11.18
CA SER A 23 5.59 -8.87 11.90
C SER A 23 7.00 -8.76 11.30
N PRO A 24 7.65 -7.58 11.40
CA PRO A 24 9.03 -7.41 10.94
C PRO A 24 10.03 -8.38 11.59
N ASP A 25 9.75 -8.84 12.82
CA ASP A 25 10.63 -9.71 13.60
C ASP A 25 10.51 -11.19 13.21
N THR A 26 9.43 -11.56 12.52
CA THR A 26 9.12 -12.95 12.13
C THR A 26 9.34 -13.24 10.65
N LEU A 27 9.29 -12.21 9.80
CA LEU A 27 9.48 -12.35 8.37
C LEU A 27 10.94 -12.69 8.02
N THR A 28 11.12 -13.58 7.04
CA THR A 28 12.44 -13.76 6.42
C THR A 28 12.85 -12.49 5.66
N LEU A 29 14.15 -12.31 5.48
CA LEU A 29 14.67 -11.16 4.73
C LEU A 29 14.08 -11.09 3.32
N GLU A 30 14.05 -12.23 2.61
CA GLU A 30 13.49 -12.34 1.25
C GLU A 30 12.01 -11.95 1.20
N LYS A 31 11.22 -12.41 2.18
CA LYS A 31 9.79 -12.08 2.26
C LYS A 31 9.56 -10.59 2.54
N ARG A 32 10.40 -10.02 3.40
CA ARG A 32 10.38 -8.58 3.69
C ARG A 32 10.74 -7.76 2.44
N GLU A 33 11.74 -8.20 1.68
CA GLU A 33 12.11 -7.56 0.42
C GLU A 33 10.99 -7.63 -0.61
N ALA A 34 10.35 -8.79 -0.79
CA ALA A 34 9.19 -8.93 -1.68
C ALA A 34 8.06 -7.97 -1.30
N LEU A 35 7.67 -7.92 -0.02
CA LEU A 35 6.65 -6.97 0.47
C LEU A 35 7.01 -5.51 0.17
N VAL A 36 8.27 -5.12 0.34
CA VAL A 36 8.73 -3.77 0.05
C VAL A 36 8.64 -3.44 -1.45
N MET A 37 8.97 -4.40 -2.32
CA MET A 37 8.86 -4.22 -3.78
C MET A 37 7.40 -4.05 -4.20
N GLU A 38 6.51 -4.93 -3.73
CA GLU A 38 5.08 -4.83 -4.04
C GLU A 38 4.44 -3.53 -3.51
N MET A 39 4.84 -3.08 -2.32
CA MET A 39 4.43 -1.76 -1.80
C MET A 39 4.90 -0.62 -2.70
N ALA A 40 6.10 -0.73 -3.26
CA ALA A 40 6.64 0.27 -4.18
C ALA A 40 5.86 0.29 -5.49
N ASP A 41 5.52 -0.87 -6.06
CA ASP A 41 4.77 -0.96 -7.31
C ASP A 41 3.35 -0.36 -7.17
N VAL A 42 2.64 -0.65 -6.08
CA VAL A 42 1.38 0.02 -5.73
C VAL A 42 1.55 1.53 -5.68
N GLN A 43 2.60 2.03 -5.02
CA GLN A 43 2.84 3.45 -4.87
C GLN A 43 3.22 4.13 -6.20
N ILE A 44 4.00 3.46 -7.05
CA ILE A 44 4.39 3.94 -8.38
C ILE A 44 3.14 4.15 -9.24
N TYR A 45 2.24 3.17 -9.30
CA TYR A 45 1.03 3.31 -10.10
C TYR A 45 0.04 4.30 -9.51
N LEU A 46 -0.07 4.39 -8.19
CA LEU A 46 -0.91 5.41 -7.54
C LEU A 46 -0.39 6.81 -7.82
N LEU A 47 0.93 7.03 -7.70
CA LEU A 47 1.57 8.31 -8.00
C LEU A 47 1.37 8.68 -9.46
N ARG A 48 1.56 7.72 -10.38
CA ARG A 48 1.37 7.96 -11.81
C ARG A 48 -0.09 8.29 -12.15
N LEU A 49 -1.04 7.61 -11.51
CA LEU A 49 -2.47 7.90 -11.69
C LEU A 49 -2.80 9.32 -11.20
N ALA A 50 -2.27 9.73 -10.06
CA ALA A 50 -2.47 11.06 -9.51
C ALA A 50 -1.89 12.16 -10.42
N ASP A 51 -0.68 11.96 -10.94
CA ASP A 51 -0.03 12.84 -11.90
C ASP A 51 -0.88 13.03 -13.17
N VAL A 52 -1.37 11.94 -13.75
CA VAL A 52 -2.25 11.98 -14.94
C VAL A 52 -3.57 12.71 -14.67
N LEU A 53 -4.12 12.58 -13.47
CA LEU A 53 -5.39 13.21 -13.08
C LEU A 53 -5.23 14.63 -12.48
N GLY A 54 -4.00 15.12 -12.28
CA GLY A 54 -3.74 16.40 -11.63
C GLY A 54 -4.16 16.44 -10.17
N VAL A 55 -4.02 15.32 -9.43
CA VAL A 55 -4.42 15.21 -8.03
C VAL A 55 -3.21 15.36 -7.10
N ASP A 56 -3.28 16.31 -6.16
CA ASP A 56 -2.37 16.33 -5.00
C ASP A 56 -2.82 15.27 -3.98
N VAL A 57 -2.14 14.12 -3.99
CA VAL A 57 -2.42 13.01 -3.06
C VAL A 57 -2.18 13.42 -1.61
N ALA A 58 -1.18 14.24 -1.34
CA ALA A 58 -0.86 14.65 0.02
C ALA A 58 -1.97 15.55 0.60
N GLU A 59 -2.51 16.47 -0.20
CA GLU A 59 -3.69 17.26 0.17
C GLU A 59 -4.93 16.37 0.36
N ALA A 60 -5.18 15.45 -0.57
CA ALA A 60 -6.30 14.52 -0.49
C ALA A 60 -6.25 13.67 0.79
N VAL A 61 -5.08 13.18 1.18
CA VAL A 61 -4.87 12.42 2.43
C VAL A 61 -5.15 13.30 3.65
N ARG A 62 -4.60 14.53 3.72
CA ARG A 62 -4.87 15.46 4.84
C ARG A 62 -6.37 15.74 4.99
N LYS A 63 -7.06 16.04 3.89
CA LYS A 63 -8.51 16.24 3.88
C LYS A 63 -9.26 14.99 4.36
N LYS A 64 -8.82 13.80 3.96
CA LYS A 64 -9.44 12.54 4.35
C LYS A 64 -9.25 12.21 5.83
N LEU A 65 -8.08 12.52 6.39
CA LEU A 65 -7.80 12.36 7.83
C LEU A 65 -8.73 13.25 8.67
N ALA A 66 -8.85 14.53 8.34
CA ALA A 66 -9.77 15.45 9.04
C ALA A 66 -11.24 14.97 8.99
N ILE A 67 -11.67 14.38 7.86
CA ILE A 67 -13.00 13.75 7.77
C ILE A 67 -13.10 12.54 8.70
N ASN A 68 -12.08 11.69 8.76
CA ASN A 68 -12.09 10.49 9.58
C ASN A 68 -12.09 10.81 11.08
N GLU A 69 -11.39 11.85 11.53
CA GLU A 69 -11.40 12.34 12.93
C GLU A 69 -12.78 12.80 13.41
N THR A 70 -13.68 13.15 12.50
CA THR A 70 -15.08 13.48 12.86
C THR A 70 -16.00 12.27 12.89
N ARG A 71 -15.57 11.13 12.33
CA ARG A 71 -16.37 9.90 12.20
C ARG A 71 -15.98 8.81 13.19
N PHE A 72 -14.75 8.84 13.71
CA PHE A 72 -14.17 7.85 14.62
C PHE A 72 -13.50 8.56 15.79
#